data_AF-N4VR88-F1
#
_entry.id   AF-N4VR88-F1
#
_cell.length_a   1.000
_cell.length_b   1.000
_cell.length_c   1.000
_cell.angle_alpha   90.00
_cell.angle_beta   90.00
_cell.angle_gamma   90.00
#
_symmetry.space_group_name_H-M   'P 1'
#
loop_
_entity.id
_entity.type
_entity.pdbx_description
1 polymer ?
#
loop_
_entity_poly.entity_id
_entity_poly.type
_entity_poly.pdbx_seq_one_letter_code
_entity_poly.pdbx_strand_id
1 'polypeptide(L)'
;MCEGNTYDMFFSCMWGEPRANVAGQEAAAYLESKGVKVLTNTACAMRLCNDKPAFYAKVKPAGIRVPANEANRFPKIVKLSDGANSETLDYDSDYIRGSEVNVLVMEMGRAVVALEPVEYVFPAATPAEQAFLTFENKFKTVGKGVIRTKLVTDEPRRSRIREMAQDTFKAAGMQGGSGWCRVDMRVAEGSGKIYVLEINAFPTVFYPRGLFTSDKVVEQTYPGGHAALFDMLLATKLIQDKAYHTVHDAVCAFFNDFSTRYEAAWDMPTIQTVRSVISVDYDWAGSVLDLACGSGFPGNALFNAGWTSSVITGVDICPEMATSDRAKRYYQQPINIEPIEEFIMDAGPYDHIACFNGFQYLSPVVFAATLSRMFMLARKSVTFEVDDTPQEHIDRTKSRIGCVAIHNNTEPMSRFPTPRGWRRVLERSQLLFHSPNTGVDVHGTFYRFEKVDTHEFVETDWL
;
A
#
# COMPACT_ATOMS: atom_id res chain seq x y z
N MET A 1 -24.42 14.31 11.69
CA MET A 1 -23.36 15.26 11.27
C MET A 1 -23.54 16.52 12.09
N CYS A 2 -22.49 17.05 12.70
CA CYS A 2 -22.58 18.31 13.45
C CYS A 2 -23.02 19.42 12.49
N GLU A 3 -24.08 20.16 12.85
CA GLU A 3 -24.61 21.24 12.02
C GLU A 3 -23.50 22.28 11.73
N GLY A 4 -23.32 22.64 10.45
CA GLY A 4 -22.42 23.70 10.01
C GLY A 4 -21.06 23.27 9.44
N ASN A 5 -20.63 22.01 9.60
CA ASN A 5 -19.35 21.54 9.04
C ASN A 5 -19.56 20.68 7.78
N THR A 6 -18.81 20.99 6.72
CA THR A 6 -18.68 20.15 5.52
C THR A 6 -17.45 19.26 5.65
N TYR A 7 -17.59 17.97 5.37
CA TYR A 7 -16.48 17.01 5.37
C TYR A 7 -16.41 16.32 4.01
N ASP A 8 -15.21 16.20 3.42
CA ASP A 8 -15.02 15.57 2.11
C ASP A 8 -15.12 14.04 2.19
N MET A 9 -14.64 13.45 3.29
CA MET A 9 -14.64 12.01 3.53
C MET A 9 -14.84 11.71 5.03
N PHE A 10 -15.39 10.53 5.32
CA PHE A 10 -15.60 10.03 6.68
C PHE A 10 -14.82 8.74 6.92
N PHE A 11 -14.02 8.70 7.99
CA PHE A 11 -13.36 7.49 8.46
C PHE A 11 -14.16 6.89 9.62
N SER A 12 -14.89 5.81 9.36
CA SER A 12 -15.69 5.15 10.39
C SER A 12 -14.83 4.13 11.15
N CYS A 13 -14.65 4.35 12.46
CA CYS A 13 -14.08 3.37 13.38
C CYS A 13 -15.16 2.66 14.22
N MET A 14 -16.42 2.84 13.88
CA MET A 14 -17.53 2.30 14.68
C MET A 14 -17.71 0.82 14.36
N TRP A 15 -17.05 -0.03 15.16
CA TRP A 15 -17.34 -1.46 15.17
C TRP A 15 -18.77 -1.68 15.65
N GLY A 16 -19.52 -2.53 14.94
CA GLY A 16 -20.90 -2.83 15.27
C GLY A 16 -21.26 -4.23 14.80
N GLU A 17 -21.90 -4.99 15.69
CA GLU A 17 -22.54 -6.25 15.32
C GLU A 17 -23.68 -5.98 14.33
N PRO A 18 -24.16 -7.01 13.61
CA PRO A 18 -25.31 -6.87 12.71
C PRO A 18 -26.57 -6.30 13.40
N ARG A 19 -26.65 -6.41 14.73
CA ARG A 19 -27.74 -5.92 15.57
C ARG A 19 -27.50 -4.54 16.18
N ALA A 20 -26.37 -3.90 15.88
CA ALA A 20 -26.05 -2.58 16.39
C ALA A 20 -26.71 -1.49 15.53
N ASN A 21 -27.78 -0.88 16.06
CA ASN A 21 -28.60 0.09 15.31
C ASN A 21 -27.93 1.46 15.02
N VAL A 22 -26.68 1.66 15.47
CA VAL A 22 -25.97 2.96 15.41
C VAL A 22 -24.48 2.82 15.06
N ALA A 23 -24.03 1.62 14.73
CA ALA A 23 -22.62 1.34 14.45
C ALA A 23 -22.48 0.36 13.29
N GLY A 24 -21.26 0.20 12.78
CA GLY A 24 -20.95 -0.71 11.69
C GLY A 24 -21.81 -0.47 10.44
N GLN A 25 -22.55 -1.50 10.03
CA GLN A 25 -23.22 -1.56 8.73
C GLN A 25 -24.32 -0.50 8.57
N GLU A 26 -25.05 -0.18 9.64
CA GLU A 26 -26.14 0.80 9.57
C GLU A 26 -25.61 2.23 9.51
N ALA A 27 -24.54 2.50 10.24
CA ALA A 27 -23.85 3.79 10.17
C ALA A 27 -23.25 4.02 8.77
N ALA A 28 -22.62 3.00 8.18
CA ALA A 28 -22.13 3.07 6.80
C ALA A 28 -23.28 3.34 5.81
N ALA A 29 -24.40 2.60 5.93
CA ALA A 29 -25.55 2.79 5.05
C ALA A 29 -26.17 4.19 5.19
N TYR A 30 -26.22 4.73 6.41
CA TYR A 30 -26.70 6.08 6.65
C TYR A 30 -25.80 7.12 5.98
N LEU A 31 -24.47 7.02 6.15
CA LEU A 31 -23.52 7.93 5.51
C LEU A 31 -23.61 7.88 3.98
N GLU A 32 -23.67 6.68 3.41
CA GLU A 32 -23.87 6.45 1.98
C GLU A 32 -25.18 7.08 1.48
N SER A 33 -26.28 6.97 2.24
CA SER A 33 -27.58 7.59 1.91
C SER A 33 -27.54 9.12 1.88
N LYS A 34 -26.54 9.73 2.51
CA LYS A 34 -26.30 11.18 2.52
C LYS A 34 -25.29 11.60 1.45
N GLY A 35 -24.81 10.68 0.61
CA GLY A 35 -23.75 10.96 -0.36
C GLY A 35 -22.39 11.23 0.27
N VAL A 36 -22.21 10.89 1.55
CA VAL A 36 -20.93 11.06 2.24
C VAL A 36 -20.00 9.93 1.81
N LYS A 37 -18.80 10.29 1.34
CA LYS A 37 -17.77 9.31 1.00
C LYS A 37 -17.21 8.66 2.25
N VAL A 38 -17.26 7.34 2.34
CA VAL A 38 -16.69 6.58 3.44
C VAL A 38 -15.33 6.03 3.01
N LEU A 39 -14.32 6.25 3.84
CA LEU A 39 -12.93 5.83 3.58
C LEU A 39 -12.75 4.31 3.73
N THR A 40 -13.54 3.69 4.60
CA THR A 40 -13.51 2.26 4.93
C THR A 40 -14.52 1.46 4.08
N ASN A 41 -14.96 0.32 4.59
CA ASN A 41 -15.90 -0.59 3.94
C ASN A 41 -17.27 0.03 3.66
N THR A 42 -17.85 -0.34 2.52
CA THR A 42 -19.24 -0.02 2.18
C THR A 42 -20.22 -0.84 3.01
N ALA A 43 -21.43 -0.33 3.21
CA ALA A 43 -22.46 -1.06 3.94
C ALA A 43 -22.78 -2.43 3.32
N CYS A 44 -22.75 -2.52 1.99
CA CYS A 44 -22.96 -3.78 1.26
C CYS A 44 -21.86 -4.80 1.58
N ALA A 45 -20.60 -4.39 1.51
CA ALA A 45 -19.47 -5.25 1.84
C ALA A 45 -19.53 -5.73 3.29
N MET A 46 -19.88 -4.85 4.22
CA MET A 46 -20.06 -5.19 5.63
C MET A 46 -21.16 -6.24 5.85
N ARG A 47 -22.32 -6.08 5.22
CA ARG A 47 -23.43 -7.04 5.31
C ARG A 47 -23.01 -8.44 4.86
N LEU A 48 -22.28 -8.52 3.75
CA LEU A 48 -21.76 -9.79 3.26
C LEU A 48 -20.76 -10.40 4.25
N CYS A 49 -19.82 -9.62 4.77
CA CYS A 49 -18.80 -10.10 5.72
C CYS A 49 -19.39 -10.59 7.03
N ASN A 50 -20.51 -9.99 7.45
CA ASN A 50 -21.23 -10.35 8.67
C ASN A 50 -22.19 -11.56 8.51
N ASP A 51 -22.46 -12.02 7.29
CA ASP A 51 -23.29 -13.19 7.00
C ASP A 51 -22.41 -14.32 6.45
N LYS A 52 -21.99 -15.23 7.33
CA LYS A 52 -21.08 -16.33 6.97
C LYS A 52 -21.62 -17.24 5.86
N PRO A 53 -22.87 -17.75 5.93
CA PRO A 53 -23.47 -18.50 4.83
C PRO A 53 -23.45 -17.75 3.49
N ALA A 54 -23.84 -16.46 3.48
CA ALA A 54 -23.85 -15.66 2.26
C ALA A 54 -22.43 -15.44 1.71
N PHE A 55 -21.48 -15.13 2.58
CA PHE A 55 -20.06 -15.03 2.23
C PHE A 55 -19.54 -16.33 1.61
N TYR A 56 -19.75 -17.47 2.27
CA TYR A 56 -19.33 -18.78 1.75
C TYR A 56 -19.95 -19.10 0.39
N ALA A 57 -21.25 -18.83 0.21
CA ALA A 57 -21.93 -19.02 -1.06
C ALA A 57 -21.35 -18.11 -2.16
N LYS A 58 -20.93 -16.89 -1.81
CA LYS A 58 -20.35 -15.92 -2.74
C LYS A 58 -18.95 -16.33 -3.23
N VAL A 59 -18.09 -16.85 -2.34
CA VAL A 59 -16.67 -17.11 -2.67
C VAL A 59 -16.41 -18.53 -3.20
N LYS A 60 -17.23 -19.53 -2.86
CA LYS A 60 -17.06 -20.91 -3.35
C LYS A 60 -16.97 -21.04 -4.88
N PRO A 61 -17.78 -20.34 -5.70
CA PRO A 61 -17.68 -20.40 -7.16
C PRO A 61 -16.33 -19.94 -7.71
N ALA A 62 -15.59 -19.11 -6.98
CA ALA A 62 -14.24 -18.68 -7.33
C ALA A 62 -13.15 -19.68 -6.90
N GLY A 63 -13.53 -20.88 -6.43
CA GLY A 63 -12.59 -21.91 -5.98
C GLY A 63 -12.05 -21.70 -4.57
N ILE A 64 -12.54 -20.70 -3.85
CA ILE A 64 -12.15 -20.43 -2.46
C ILE A 64 -12.70 -21.54 -1.56
N ARG A 65 -11.79 -22.21 -0.84
CA ARG A 65 -12.16 -23.25 0.12
C ARG A 65 -12.59 -22.59 1.42
N VAL A 66 -13.74 -23.01 1.93
CA VAL A 66 -14.28 -22.60 3.22
C VAL A 66 -14.62 -23.88 4.02
N PRO A 67 -14.73 -23.82 5.36
CA PRO A 67 -15.19 -24.94 6.16
C PRO A 67 -16.49 -25.54 5.60
N ALA A 68 -16.52 -26.88 5.51
CA ALA A 68 -17.70 -27.62 5.13
C ALA A 68 -18.54 -27.99 6.37
N ASN A 69 -19.69 -28.61 6.14
CA ASN A 69 -20.49 -29.24 7.18
C ASN A 69 -20.75 -30.68 6.75
N GLU A 70 -19.71 -31.52 6.78
CA GLU A 70 -19.82 -32.92 6.39
C GLU A 70 -20.51 -33.71 7.51
N ALA A 71 -21.53 -34.50 7.13
CA ALA A 71 -22.17 -35.40 8.09
C ALA A 71 -21.13 -36.39 8.65
N ASN A 72 -21.09 -36.54 9.97
CA ASN A 72 -20.19 -37.42 10.72
C ASN A 72 -18.71 -37.03 10.73
N ARG A 73 -18.35 -35.80 10.33
CA ARG A 73 -17.00 -35.27 10.50
C ARG A 73 -16.88 -34.48 11.81
N PHE A 74 -15.96 -34.90 12.68
CA PHE A 74 -15.72 -34.31 13.99
C PHE A 74 -14.21 -34.08 14.23
N PRO A 75 -13.85 -33.10 15.08
CA PRO A 75 -14.73 -32.20 15.84
C PRO A 75 -15.36 -31.11 14.96
N LYS A 76 -16.42 -30.47 15.45
CA LYS A 76 -17.07 -29.33 14.79
C LYS A 76 -16.82 -28.05 15.59
N ILE A 77 -16.61 -26.93 14.89
CA ILE A 77 -16.73 -25.61 15.50
C ILE A 77 -18.14 -25.10 15.20
N VAL A 78 -18.75 -24.64 16.27
CA VAL A 78 -20.15 -24.29 16.34
C VAL A 78 -20.22 -22.74 16.40
N LYS A 79 -20.92 -21.99 15.51
CA LYS A 79 -20.94 -20.48 15.50
C LYS A 79 -22.26 -19.89 14.98
N LEU A 80 -22.78 -18.83 15.62
CA LEU A 80 -23.89 -18.05 15.05
C LEU A 80 -23.53 -17.48 13.66
N SER A 81 -24.50 -17.40 12.76
CA SER A 81 -24.32 -16.91 11.38
C SER A 81 -23.94 -15.44 11.31
N ASP A 82 -24.48 -14.64 12.23
CA ASP A 82 -24.23 -13.20 12.43
C ASP A 82 -23.22 -12.92 13.56
N GLY A 83 -22.63 -13.98 14.13
CA GLY A 83 -21.70 -13.88 15.25
C GLY A 83 -20.32 -13.39 14.83
N ALA A 84 -19.83 -12.36 15.53
CA ALA A 84 -18.48 -11.82 15.41
C ALA A 84 -17.63 -12.18 16.63
N ASN A 85 -16.31 -12.00 16.55
CA ASN A 85 -15.37 -12.13 17.68
C ASN A 85 -15.37 -13.48 18.43
N SER A 86 -15.91 -14.53 17.82
CA SER A 86 -16.13 -15.83 18.48
C SER A 86 -17.14 -15.76 19.65
N GLU A 87 -18.02 -14.76 19.68
CA GLU A 87 -19.17 -14.71 20.60
C GLU A 87 -20.25 -15.70 20.12
N THR A 88 -20.86 -16.44 21.05
CA THR A 88 -21.99 -17.37 20.81
C THR A 88 -21.73 -18.44 19.74
N LEU A 89 -21.07 -19.52 20.18
CA LEU A 89 -20.79 -20.69 19.35
C LEU A 89 -22.06 -21.56 19.13
N ASP A 90 -22.90 -21.34 18.08
CA ASP A 90 -23.99 -22.27 17.60
C ASP A 90 -24.19 -22.40 16.04
N TYR A 91 -23.59 -23.43 15.38
CA TYR A 91 -23.95 -24.24 14.14
C TYR A 91 -22.76 -25.07 13.55
N ASP A 92 -23.01 -26.28 13.03
CA ASP A 92 -22.09 -27.33 12.53
C ASP A 92 -21.06 -26.96 11.41
N SER A 93 -19.86 -26.46 11.71
CA SER A 93 -18.75 -26.42 10.72
C SER A 93 -17.64 -27.40 11.07
N ASP A 94 -17.07 -28.07 10.07
CA ASP A 94 -15.95 -28.99 10.27
C ASP A 94 -14.74 -28.23 10.86
N TYR A 95 -14.17 -28.77 11.93
CA TYR A 95 -12.91 -28.26 12.47
C TYR A 95 -11.78 -28.53 11.48
N ILE A 96 -11.09 -27.46 11.07
CA ILE A 96 -9.88 -27.57 10.26
C ILE A 96 -8.68 -27.61 11.21
N ARG A 97 -8.15 -28.81 11.45
CA ARG A 97 -6.91 -28.99 12.21
C ARG A 97 -5.73 -28.36 11.46
N GLY A 98 -4.94 -27.55 12.16
CA GLY A 98 -3.77 -26.87 11.59
C GLY A 98 -3.59 -25.47 12.16
N SER A 99 -2.88 -24.64 11.43
CA SER A 99 -2.51 -23.29 11.88
C SER A 99 -3.57 -22.26 11.56
N GLU A 100 -3.79 -21.32 12.48
CA GLU A 100 -4.63 -20.15 12.25
C GLU A 100 -3.77 -18.97 11.80
N VAL A 101 -4.13 -18.39 10.67
CA VAL A 101 -3.40 -17.27 10.07
C VAL A 101 -4.36 -16.14 9.71
N ASN A 102 -3.91 -14.90 9.83
CA ASN A 102 -4.64 -13.74 9.33
C ASN A 102 -3.78 -12.89 8.41
N VAL A 103 -4.45 -12.16 7.51
CA VAL A 103 -3.81 -11.28 6.54
C VAL A 103 -4.63 -10.01 6.44
N LEU A 104 -3.99 -8.85 6.61
CA LEU A 104 -4.59 -7.58 6.24
C LEU A 104 -4.57 -7.47 4.71
N VAL A 105 -5.71 -7.16 4.12
CA VAL A 105 -5.87 -6.92 2.68
C VAL A 105 -6.41 -5.52 2.50
N MET A 106 -5.87 -4.78 1.54
CA MET A 106 -6.34 -3.43 1.25
C MET A 106 -6.30 -3.12 -0.24
N GLU A 107 -7.11 -2.15 -0.61
CA GLU A 107 -7.03 -1.51 -1.90
C GLU A 107 -5.90 -0.48 -1.89
N MET A 108 -5.06 -0.51 -2.91
CA MET A 108 -4.04 0.51 -3.20
C MET A 108 -4.36 1.04 -4.59
N GLY A 109 -5.00 2.21 -4.68
CA GLY A 109 -5.61 2.67 -5.94
C GLY A 109 -6.66 1.69 -6.46
N ARG A 110 -6.36 1.00 -7.57
CA ARG A 110 -7.21 -0.06 -8.15
C ARG A 110 -6.68 -1.47 -7.83
N ALA A 111 -5.45 -1.58 -7.34
CA ALA A 111 -4.84 -2.84 -6.94
C ALA A 111 -5.45 -3.37 -5.64
N VAL A 112 -5.39 -4.68 -5.45
CA VAL A 112 -5.68 -5.35 -4.17
C VAL A 112 -4.39 -5.96 -3.67
N VAL A 113 -3.95 -5.57 -2.47
CA VAL A 113 -2.67 -5.98 -1.90
C VAL A 113 -2.89 -6.62 -0.53
N ALA A 114 -2.35 -7.82 -0.36
CA ALA A 114 -2.22 -8.46 0.95
C ALA A 114 -0.91 -8.04 1.62
N LEU A 115 -0.98 -7.62 2.88
CA LEU A 115 0.20 -7.41 3.73
C LEU A 115 0.78 -8.76 4.19
N GLU A 116 1.76 -8.71 5.09
CA GLU A 116 2.42 -9.92 5.59
C GLU A 116 1.47 -10.79 6.42
N PRO A 117 1.43 -12.13 6.20
CA PRO A 117 0.60 -13.02 7.00
C PRO A 117 1.15 -13.17 8.41
N VAL A 118 0.24 -13.26 9.37
CA VAL A 118 0.56 -13.59 10.76
C VAL A 118 -0.04 -14.93 11.13
N GLU A 119 0.75 -15.78 11.77
CA GLU A 119 0.35 -17.07 12.32
C GLU A 119 0.25 -16.99 13.85
N TYR A 120 -0.84 -17.51 14.40
CA TYR A 120 -1.03 -17.68 15.84
C TYR A 120 -0.34 -18.95 16.32
N VAL A 121 0.48 -18.82 17.36
CA VAL A 121 1.26 -19.89 17.96
C VAL A 121 0.71 -20.17 19.36
N PHE A 122 0.01 -21.30 19.47
CA PHE A 122 -0.52 -21.80 20.74
C PHE A 122 0.58 -22.48 21.57
N PRO A 123 0.46 -22.52 22.91
CA PRO A 123 1.34 -23.31 23.76
C PRO A 123 1.45 -24.77 23.29
N ALA A 124 2.64 -25.37 23.39
CA ALA A 124 2.88 -26.74 22.95
C ALA A 124 2.00 -27.78 23.67
N ALA A 125 1.53 -27.47 24.88
CA ALA A 125 0.63 -28.31 25.66
C ALA A 125 -0.85 -28.18 25.25
N THR A 126 -1.20 -27.23 24.38
CA THR A 126 -2.59 -27.04 23.93
C THR A 126 -2.97 -28.19 22.98
N PRO A 127 -4.04 -28.96 23.28
CA PRO A 127 -4.51 -30.01 22.39
C PRO A 127 -4.88 -29.46 21.01
N ALA A 128 -4.62 -30.24 19.95
CA ALA A 128 -4.78 -29.77 18.58
C ALA A 128 -6.22 -29.36 18.25
N GLU A 129 -7.21 -29.99 18.88
CA GLU A 129 -8.64 -29.69 18.77
C GLU A 129 -9.08 -28.46 19.58
N GLN A 130 -8.22 -27.95 20.48
CA GLN A 130 -8.45 -26.75 21.29
C GLN A 130 -7.59 -25.55 20.84
N ALA A 131 -6.66 -25.77 19.91
CA ALA A 131 -5.77 -24.74 19.39
C ALA A 131 -6.49 -23.83 18.39
N PHE A 132 -7.49 -23.07 18.84
CA PHE A 132 -8.23 -22.08 18.05
C PHE A 132 -8.56 -20.81 18.85
N LEU A 133 -8.83 -19.70 18.16
CA LEU A 133 -9.07 -18.41 18.80
C LEU A 133 -10.51 -18.25 19.29
N THR A 134 -10.73 -18.43 20.59
CA THR A 134 -11.92 -17.99 21.33
C THR A 134 -11.88 -16.47 21.60
N PHE A 135 -12.99 -15.88 22.03
CA PHE A 135 -13.03 -14.46 22.44
C PHE A 135 -11.97 -14.16 23.52
N GLU A 136 -11.93 -14.98 24.57
CA GLU A 136 -10.94 -14.86 25.64
C GLU A 136 -9.52 -14.98 25.11
N ASN A 137 -9.28 -15.90 24.18
CA ASN A 137 -7.98 -16.08 23.58
C ASN A 137 -7.53 -14.82 22.83
N LYS A 138 -8.41 -14.25 22.00
CA LYS A 138 -8.17 -13.06 21.18
C LYS A 138 -7.86 -11.82 22.01
N PHE A 139 -8.65 -11.54 23.05
CA PHE A 139 -8.60 -10.25 23.75
C PHE A 139 -7.86 -10.29 25.10
N LYS A 140 -7.68 -11.47 25.71
CA LYS A 140 -7.01 -11.59 27.01
C LYS A 140 -5.69 -12.36 26.93
N THR A 141 -5.66 -13.51 26.26
CA THR A 141 -4.47 -14.38 26.31
C THR A 141 -3.36 -13.95 25.37
N VAL A 142 -3.70 -13.39 24.20
CA VAL A 142 -2.74 -12.78 23.27
C VAL A 142 -2.07 -11.57 23.93
N GLY A 143 -2.85 -10.69 24.55
CA GLY A 143 -2.32 -9.53 25.29
C GLY A 143 -1.45 -9.91 26.50
N LYS A 144 -1.56 -11.14 27.01
CA LYS A 144 -0.73 -11.70 28.09
C LYS A 144 0.46 -12.53 27.57
N GLY A 145 0.65 -12.62 26.25
CA GLY A 145 1.75 -13.39 25.63
C GLY A 145 1.62 -14.91 25.71
N VAL A 146 0.46 -15.45 26.11
CA VAL A 146 0.25 -16.91 26.23
C VAL A 146 0.09 -17.53 24.84
N ILE A 147 -0.74 -16.93 24.00
CA ILE A 147 -0.77 -17.20 22.55
C ILE A 147 0.08 -16.14 21.89
N ARG A 148 1.13 -16.58 21.20
CA ARG A 148 2.07 -15.70 20.50
C ARG A 148 1.67 -15.55 19.04
N THR A 149 2.23 -14.56 18.37
CA THR A 149 2.06 -14.37 16.94
C THR A 149 3.41 -14.22 16.26
N LYS A 150 3.56 -14.78 15.07
CA LYS A 150 4.77 -14.65 14.25
C LYS A 150 4.41 -14.34 12.81
N LEU A 151 5.29 -13.64 12.10
CA LEU A 151 5.16 -13.53 10.65
C LEU A 151 5.36 -14.90 10.00
N VAL A 152 4.58 -15.17 8.96
CA VAL A 152 4.84 -16.31 8.07
C VAL A 152 5.88 -15.86 7.06
N THR A 153 7.10 -16.38 7.18
CA THR A 153 8.25 -16.00 6.32
C THR A 153 8.62 -17.08 5.31
N ASP A 154 8.15 -18.31 5.49
CA ASP A 154 8.51 -19.45 4.65
C ASP A 154 7.81 -19.41 3.28
N GLU A 155 8.59 -19.40 2.20
CA GLU A 155 8.09 -19.58 0.84
C GLU A 155 8.07 -21.07 0.45
N PRO A 156 7.11 -21.54 -0.37
CA PRO A 156 6.03 -20.80 -1.03
C PRO A 156 4.76 -20.60 -0.17
N ARG A 157 4.76 -20.98 1.12
CA ARG A 157 3.57 -20.92 1.98
C ARG A 157 3.06 -19.48 2.14
N ARG A 158 3.96 -18.55 2.45
CA ARG A 158 3.68 -17.12 2.59
C ARG A 158 2.98 -16.55 1.34
N SER A 159 3.53 -16.76 0.15
CA SER A 159 2.92 -16.26 -1.09
C SER A 159 1.52 -16.83 -1.31
N ARG A 160 1.32 -18.15 -1.14
CA ARG A 160 -0.02 -18.77 -1.30
C ARG A 160 -1.07 -18.23 -0.33
N ILE A 161 -0.67 -17.90 0.90
CA ILE A 161 -1.58 -17.30 1.90
C ILE A 161 -1.99 -15.89 1.48
N ARG A 162 -1.05 -15.08 0.98
CA ARG A 162 -1.33 -13.73 0.48
C ARG A 162 -2.23 -13.75 -0.75
N GLU A 163 -1.93 -14.61 -1.72
CA GLU A 163 -2.75 -14.81 -2.92
C GLU A 163 -4.18 -15.23 -2.54
N MET A 164 -4.34 -16.23 -1.67
CA MET A 164 -5.67 -16.67 -1.21
C MET A 164 -6.45 -15.52 -0.55
N ALA A 165 -5.79 -14.66 0.25
CA ALA A 165 -6.44 -13.51 0.88
C ALA A 165 -6.90 -12.47 -0.16
N GLN A 166 -6.06 -12.16 -1.15
CA GLN A 166 -6.40 -11.24 -2.25
C GLN A 166 -7.54 -11.78 -3.11
N ASP A 167 -7.50 -13.08 -3.46
CA ASP A 167 -8.52 -13.72 -4.27
C ASP A 167 -9.86 -13.78 -3.53
N THR A 168 -9.82 -14.03 -2.22
CA THR A 168 -11.03 -13.99 -1.38
C THR A 168 -11.65 -12.59 -1.36
N PHE A 169 -10.83 -11.55 -1.17
CA PHE A 169 -11.29 -10.15 -1.18
C PHE A 169 -12.00 -9.81 -2.50
N LYS A 170 -11.39 -10.19 -3.62
CA LYS A 170 -11.97 -9.99 -4.96
C LYS A 170 -13.24 -10.80 -5.16
N ALA A 171 -13.24 -12.08 -4.80
CA ALA A 171 -14.39 -12.98 -4.93
C ALA A 171 -15.60 -12.52 -4.10
N ALA A 172 -15.35 -11.95 -2.92
CA ALA A 172 -16.37 -11.33 -2.08
C ALA A 172 -16.93 -10.03 -2.67
N GLY A 173 -16.36 -9.49 -3.76
CA GLY A 173 -16.81 -8.24 -4.38
C GLY A 173 -16.44 -7.01 -3.57
N MET A 174 -15.34 -7.07 -2.81
CA MET A 174 -14.90 -5.95 -1.97
C MET A 174 -14.08 -4.90 -2.73
N GLN A 175 -13.53 -5.24 -3.90
CA GLN A 175 -12.77 -4.32 -4.74
C GLN A 175 -13.69 -3.25 -5.36
N GLY A 176 -13.19 -2.02 -5.46
CA GLY A 176 -13.89 -0.85 -5.98
C GLY A 176 -14.60 -0.03 -4.90
N GLY A 177 -14.20 -0.12 -3.62
CA GLY A 177 -14.81 0.74 -2.61
C GLY A 177 -14.68 0.32 -1.14
N SER A 178 -14.21 -0.89 -0.84
CA SER A 178 -14.20 -1.38 0.55
C SER A 178 -12.96 -0.95 1.36
N GLY A 179 -11.92 -0.43 0.69
CA GLY A 179 -10.73 0.15 1.31
C GLY A 179 -9.79 -0.91 1.91
N TRP A 180 -10.26 -1.70 2.89
CA TRP A 180 -9.44 -2.68 3.61
C TRP A 180 -10.26 -3.75 4.36
N CYS A 181 -9.63 -4.86 4.73
CA CYS A 181 -10.18 -5.85 5.65
C CYS A 181 -9.07 -6.73 6.26
N ARG A 182 -9.44 -7.66 7.15
CA ARG A 182 -8.61 -8.81 7.53
C ARG A 182 -9.28 -10.09 7.05
N VAL A 183 -8.53 -10.95 6.38
CA VAL A 183 -8.98 -12.29 6.00
C VAL A 183 -8.41 -13.29 7.00
N ASP A 184 -9.30 -14.02 7.67
CA ASP A 184 -8.94 -15.04 8.65
C ASP A 184 -9.02 -16.42 8.00
N MET A 185 -7.96 -17.20 8.16
CA MET A 185 -7.78 -18.48 7.47
C MET A 185 -7.24 -19.57 8.39
N ARG A 186 -7.44 -20.81 7.97
CA ARG A 186 -6.72 -21.98 8.47
C ARG A 186 -5.90 -22.65 7.40
N VAL A 187 -4.67 -23.01 7.74
CA VAL A 187 -3.80 -23.85 6.93
C VAL A 187 -3.86 -25.27 7.49
N ALA A 188 -4.49 -26.18 6.77
CA ALA A 188 -4.71 -27.54 7.22
C ALA A 188 -3.40 -28.31 7.38
N GLU A 189 -3.25 -28.99 8.52
CA GLU A 189 -2.09 -29.85 8.81
C GLU A 189 -1.98 -30.99 7.77
N GLY A 190 -0.74 -31.37 7.43
CA GLY A 190 -0.44 -32.44 6.47
C GLY A 190 -0.66 -32.06 5.00
N SER A 191 -1.82 -31.50 4.65
CA SER A 191 -2.14 -31.15 3.26
C SER A 191 -1.68 -29.76 2.83
N GLY A 192 -1.49 -28.83 3.78
CA GLY A 192 -1.18 -27.43 3.51
C GLY A 192 -2.30 -26.66 2.80
N LYS A 193 -3.51 -27.24 2.67
CA LYS A 193 -4.66 -26.59 2.04
C LYS A 193 -5.13 -25.42 2.91
N ILE A 194 -5.43 -24.30 2.26
CA ILE A 194 -5.91 -23.08 2.92
C ILE A 194 -7.43 -23.04 2.88
N TYR A 195 -8.05 -22.79 4.03
CA TYR A 195 -9.50 -22.63 4.23
C TYR A 195 -9.76 -21.24 4.78
N VAL A 196 -10.61 -20.47 4.11
CA VAL A 196 -11.01 -19.14 4.55
C VAL A 196 -12.17 -19.25 5.54
N LEU A 197 -12.01 -18.63 6.70
CA LEU A 197 -12.96 -18.70 7.81
C LEU A 197 -13.94 -17.52 7.78
N GLU A 198 -13.41 -16.31 7.64
CA GLU A 198 -14.21 -15.08 7.62
C GLU A 198 -13.40 -13.92 7.02
N ILE A 199 -14.12 -12.87 6.62
CA ILE A 199 -13.55 -11.55 6.39
C ILE A 199 -14.01 -10.64 7.51
N ASN A 200 -13.07 -10.01 8.20
CA ASN A 200 -13.36 -8.93 9.13
C ASN A 200 -13.20 -7.58 8.40
N ALA A 201 -14.33 -6.94 8.11
CA ALA A 201 -14.39 -5.61 7.47
C ALA A 201 -13.90 -4.47 8.40
N PHE A 202 -13.72 -4.71 9.70
CA PHE A 202 -13.19 -3.72 10.65
C PHE A 202 -12.01 -4.34 11.39
N PRO A 203 -10.86 -4.47 10.71
CA PRO A 203 -9.67 -4.98 11.36
C PRO A 203 -9.30 -4.05 12.52
N THR A 204 -8.80 -4.63 13.61
CA THR A 204 -8.33 -3.89 14.78
C THR A 204 -6.99 -3.22 14.47
N VAL A 205 -7.04 -2.13 13.71
CA VAL A 205 -5.90 -1.28 13.31
C VAL A 205 -6.22 0.16 13.69
N PHE A 206 -5.21 0.93 14.09
CA PHE A 206 -5.30 2.24 14.76
C PHE A 206 -5.76 2.19 16.23
N TYR A 207 -5.50 1.07 16.90
CA TYR A 207 -5.71 0.94 18.34
C TYR A 207 -4.43 1.33 19.11
N PRO A 208 -4.50 1.50 20.46
CA PRO A 208 -3.31 1.76 21.25
C PRO A 208 -2.21 0.72 20.99
N ARG A 209 -0.96 1.19 20.88
CA ARG A 209 0.18 0.37 20.44
C ARG A 209 0.34 -0.88 21.30
N GLY A 210 0.69 -1.98 20.63
CA GLY A 210 0.98 -3.28 21.26
C GLY A 210 -0.24 -4.14 21.61
N LEU A 211 -1.47 -3.63 21.51
CA LEU A 211 -2.66 -4.39 21.92
C LEU A 211 -3.12 -5.44 20.90
N PHE A 212 -3.01 -5.13 19.60
CA PHE A 212 -3.58 -5.97 18.55
C PHE A 212 -2.54 -6.41 17.53
N THR A 213 -2.68 -7.65 17.06
CA THR A 213 -1.79 -8.26 16.07
C THR A 213 -1.76 -7.47 14.76
N SER A 214 -2.92 -7.01 14.28
CA SER A 214 -3.00 -6.25 13.02
C SER A 214 -2.22 -4.93 13.09
N ASP A 215 -2.26 -4.23 14.23
CA ASP A 215 -1.43 -3.03 14.45
C ASP A 215 0.06 -3.35 14.40
N LYS A 216 0.50 -4.47 15.01
CA LYS A 216 1.89 -4.91 14.96
C LYS A 216 2.35 -5.20 13.52
N VAL A 217 1.49 -5.77 12.67
CA VAL A 217 1.82 -5.96 11.25
C VAL A 217 2.10 -4.63 10.56
N VAL A 218 1.21 -3.67 10.72
CA VAL A 218 1.38 -2.34 10.10
C VAL A 218 2.65 -1.68 10.60
N GLU A 219 2.88 -1.66 11.91
CA GLU A 219 4.07 -1.06 12.52
C GLU A 219 5.36 -1.70 12.03
N GLN A 220 5.38 -3.02 11.86
CA GLN A 220 6.61 -3.76 11.56
C GLN A 220 6.87 -3.99 10.08
N THR A 221 5.83 -3.98 9.24
CA THR A 221 5.95 -4.39 7.83
C THR A 221 5.45 -3.37 6.82
N TYR A 222 4.62 -2.40 7.22
CA TYR A 222 4.13 -1.39 6.29
C TYR A 222 5.12 -0.22 6.19
N PRO A 223 5.68 0.09 4.99
CA PRO A 223 6.56 1.25 4.84
C PRO A 223 5.86 2.55 5.25
N GLY A 224 6.46 3.31 6.17
CA GLY A 224 5.85 4.52 6.73
C GLY A 224 4.86 4.30 7.88
N GLY A 225 4.59 3.05 8.26
CA GLY A 225 3.75 2.68 9.41
C GLY A 225 2.29 3.15 9.28
N HIS A 226 1.63 3.38 10.41
CA HIS A 226 0.20 3.74 10.45
C HIS A 226 -0.15 5.04 9.73
N ALA A 227 0.69 6.06 9.83
CA ALA A 227 0.43 7.34 9.17
C ALA A 227 0.37 7.16 7.65
N ALA A 228 1.37 6.50 7.07
CA ALA A 228 1.41 6.22 5.65
C ALA A 228 0.31 5.23 5.21
N LEU A 229 -0.09 4.28 6.07
CA LEU A 229 -1.23 3.42 5.80
C LEU A 229 -2.54 4.23 5.69
N PHE A 230 -2.74 5.21 6.57
CA PHE A 230 -3.91 6.08 6.52
C PHE A 230 -3.90 6.94 5.24
N ASP A 231 -2.74 7.50 4.89
CA ASP A 231 -2.56 8.23 3.64
C ASP A 231 -2.81 7.34 2.42
N MET A 232 -2.41 6.06 2.45
CA MET A 232 -2.74 5.10 1.38
C MET A 232 -4.25 4.88 1.25
N LEU A 233 -4.99 4.74 2.35
CA LEU A 233 -6.46 4.61 2.28
C LEU A 233 -7.09 5.84 1.62
N LEU A 234 -6.61 7.04 1.96
CA LEU A 234 -7.07 8.29 1.36
C LEU A 234 -6.69 8.38 -0.12
N ALA A 235 -5.43 8.11 -0.45
CA ALA A 235 -4.91 8.11 -1.82
C ALA A 235 -5.70 7.14 -2.70
N THR A 236 -6.03 5.95 -2.19
CA THR A 236 -6.88 4.99 -2.89
C THR A 236 -8.21 5.61 -3.32
N LYS A 237 -8.89 6.36 -2.43
CA LYS A 237 -10.15 7.03 -2.79
C LYS A 237 -9.94 8.13 -3.80
N LEU A 238 -8.89 8.94 -3.64
CA LEU A 238 -8.55 10.00 -4.60
C LEU A 238 -8.25 9.44 -6.00
N ILE A 239 -7.56 8.30 -6.09
CA ILE A 239 -7.27 7.58 -7.34
C ILE A 239 -8.52 6.97 -7.96
N GLN A 240 -9.35 6.30 -7.16
CA GLN A 240 -10.61 5.71 -7.64
C GLN A 240 -11.54 6.78 -8.21
N ASP A 241 -11.58 7.95 -7.57
CA ASP A 241 -12.39 9.12 -7.96
C ASP A 241 -11.74 9.98 -9.05
N LYS A 242 -10.49 9.70 -9.45
CA LYS A 242 -9.72 10.51 -10.41
C LYS A 242 -9.61 11.98 -9.98
N ALA A 243 -9.50 12.24 -8.68
CA ALA A 243 -9.56 13.57 -8.10
C ALA A 243 -8.43 14.52 -8.55
N TYR A 244 -7.33 13.99 -9.09
CA TYR A 244 -6.18 14.73 -9.60
C TYR A 244 -6.17 14.93 -11.12
N HIS A 245 -7.11 14.33 -11.89
CA HIS A 245 -7.04 14.33 -13.38
C HIS A 245 -6.96 15.74 -13.97
N THR A 246 -7.76 16.70 -13.47
CA THR A 246 -7.69 18.09 -13.96
C THR A 246 -6.34 18.76 -13.72
N VAL A 247 -5.69 18.46 -12.59
CA VAL A 247 -4.34 18.98 -12.32
C VAL A 247 -3.33 18.32 -13.24
N HIS A 248 -3.45 17.01 -13.47
CA HIS A 248 -2.56 16.26 -14.36
C HIS A 248 -2.67 16.72 -15.80
N ASP A 249 -3.87 17.00 -16.30
CA ASP A 249 -4.07 17.55 -17.64
C ASP A 249 -3.32 18.89 -17.81
N ALA A 250 -3.39 19.76 -16.79
CA ALA A 250 -2.70 21.04 -16.81
C ALA A 250 -1.16 20.88 -16.75
N VAL A 251 -0.66 19.97 -15.92
CA VAL A 251 0.78 19.65 -15.83
C VAL A 251 1.29 19.03 -17.13
N CYS A 252 0.54 18.07 -17.69
CA CYS A 252 0.85 17.42 -18.96
C CYS A 252 0.88 18.44 -20.10
N ALA A 253 -0.12 19.32 -20.20
CA ALA A 253 -0.15 20.40 -21.19
C ALA A 253 1.06 21.33 -21.06
N PHE A 254 1.44 21.69 -19.83
CA PHE A 254 2.62 22.51 -19.57
C PHE A 254 3.92 21.83 -20.05
N PHE A 255 4.12 20.55 -19.75
CA PHE A 255 5.32 19.83 -20.17
C PHE A 255 5.33 19.46 -21.65
N ASN A 256 4.17 19.26 -22.29
CA ASN A 256 4.08 19.08 -23.73
C ASN A 256 4.63 20.32 -24.46
N ASP A 257 4.23 21.53 -24.04
CA ASP A 257 4.77 22.79 -24.59
C ASP A 257 6.26 22.97 -24.30
N PHE A 258 6.68 22.61 -23.07
CA PHE A 258 8.06 22.78 -22.63
C PHE A 258 9.03 21.73 -23.20
N SER A 259 8.54 20.59 -23.70
CA SER A 259 9.34 19.44 -24.17
C SER A 259 10.44 19.83 -25.16
N THR A 260 10.15 20.72 -26.11
CA THR A 260 11.08 21.19 -27.13
C THR A 260 12.29 21.97 -26.59
N ARG A 261 12.16 22.53 -25.38
CA ARG A 261 13.20 23.31 -24.70
C ARG A 261 13.81 22.56 -23.52
N TYR A 262 13.23 21.41 -23.16
CA TYR A 262 13.66 20.61 -22.02
C TYR A 262 15.08 20.08 -22.19
N GLU A 263 15.53 19.86 -23.44
CA GLU A 263 16.91 19.48 -23.75
C GLU A 263 17.94 20.51 -23.26
N ALA A 264 17.61 21.82 -23.28
CA ALA A 264 18.51 22.84 -22.77
C ALA A 264 18.55 22.88 -21.22
N ALA A 265 17.56 22.29 -20.54
CA ALA A 265 17.59 22.13 -19.10
C ALA A 265 18.69 21.14 -18.65
N TRP A 266 19.33 20.40 -19.57
CA TRP A 266 20.40 19.44 -19.29
C TRP A 266 21.68 20.01 -18.69
N ASP A 267 21.90 21.31 -18.84
CA ASP A 267 23.05 21.96 -18.23
C ASP A 267 22.77 22.40 -16.77
N MET A 268 21.59 22.08 -16.22
CA MET A 268 21.26 22.40 -14.83
C MET A 268 22.09 21.59 -13.82
N PRO A 269 22.50 22.19 -12.68
CA PRO A 269 23.29 21.52 -11.64
C PRO A 269 22.67 20.22 -11.06
N THR A 270 21.34 20.11 -11.01
CA THR A 270 20.62 18.88 -10.63
C THR A 270 21.02 17.67 -11.45
N ILE A 271 21.09 17.85 -12.76
CA ILE A 271 21.38 16.79 -13.73
C ILE A 271 22.83 16.33 -13.60
N GLN A 272 23.75 17.23 -13.23
CA GLN A 272 25.12 16.85 -12.89
C GLN A 272 25.19 15.99 -11.64
N THR A 273 24.27 16.17 -10.69
CA THR A 273 24.27 15.44 -9.41
C THR A 273 23.77 14.01 -9.55
N VAL A 274 22.65 13.80 -10.26
CA VAL A 274 22.18 12.43 -10.54
C VAL A 274 23.25 11.66 -11.34
N ARG A 275 23.93 12.32 -12.30
CA ARG A 275 25.06 11.74 -13.03
C ARG A 275 26.26 11.40 -12.15
N SER A 276 26.66 12.29 -11.24
CA SER A 276 27.92 12.15 -10.49
C SER A 276 27.84 11.29 -9.24
N VAL A 277 26.71 11.32 -8.52
CA VAL A 277 26.58 10.66 -7.21
C VAL A 277 25.69 9.43 -7.29
N ILE A 278 24.59 9.50 -8.06
CA ILE A 278 23.57 8.46 -8.00
C ILE A 278 23.82 7.35 -9.02
N SER A 279 24.21 7.70 -10.25
CA SER A 279 24.43 6.72 -11.30
C SER A 279 25.79 6.00 -11.21
N VAL A 280 26.81 6.62 -10.62
CA VAL A 280 28.18 6.07 -10.55
C VAL A 280 28.42 5.27 -9.26
N ASP A 281 28.00 5.78 -8.11
CA ASP A 281 28.45 5.24 -6.82
C ASP A 281 27.64 4.01 -6.36
N TYR A 282 26.58 3.64 -7.06
CA TYR A 282 25.61 2.65 -6.59
C TYR A 282 25.28 1.58 -7.63
N ASP A 283 24.93 0.38 -7.15
CA ASP A 283 24.43 -0.71 -8.00
C ASP A 283 23.04 -0.40 -8.59
N TRP A 284 22.94 -0.61 -9.89
CA TRP A 284 21.71 -0.52 -10.69
C TRP A 284 21.47 -1.75 -11.57
N ALA A 285 22.18 -2.86 -11.34
CA ALA A 285 22.01 -4.09 -12.11
C ALA A 285 20.63 -4.72 -11.90
N GLY A 286 19.93 -5.00 -13.00
CA GLY A 286 18.63 -5.66 -13.01
C GLY A 286 17.55 -4.79 -13.64
N SER A 287 16.32 -4.90 -13.13
CA SER A 287 15.20 -4.06 -13.59
C SER A 287 15.10 -2.75 -12.81
N VAL A 288 14.91 -1.66 -13.54
CA VAL A 288 14.75 -0.30 -12.99
C VAL A 288 13.41 0.26 -13.43
N LEU A 289 12.58 0.66 -12.48
CA LEU A 289 11.39 1.47 -12.75
C LEU A 289 11.72 2.94 -12.49
N ASP A 290 11.55 3.78 -13.51
CA ASP A 290 11.76 5.21 -13.43
C ASP A 290 10.42 5.95 -13.55
N LEU A 291 9.95 6.47 -12.41
CA LEU A 291 8.70 7.21 -12.29
C LEU A 291 8.95 8.69 -12.62
N ALA A 292 8.09 9.27 -13.46
CA ALA A 292 8.27 10.60 -14.05
C ALA A 292 9.56 10.68 -14.89
N CYS A 293 9.75 9.71 -15.79
CA CYS A 293 11.00 9.53 -16.54
C CYS A 293 11.31 10.69 -17.52
N GLY A 294 10.29 11.50 -17.87
CA GLY A 294 10.39 12.64 -18.75
C GLY A 294 11.07 12.29 -20.07
N SER A 295 12.14 13.04 -20.38
CA SER A 295 12.94 12.85 -21.60
C SER A 295 14.04 11.78 -21.47
N GLY A 296 13.85 10.81 -20.57
CA GLY A 296 14.74 9.67 -20.37
C GLY A 296 16.07 10.02 -19.72
N PHE A 297 16.07 10.97 -18.77
CA PHE A 297 17.29 11.46 -18.12
C PHE A 297 18.00 10.35 -17.32
N PRO A 298 17.34 9.68 -16.35
CA PRO A 298 17.98 8.62 -15.56
C PRO A 298 18.56 7.49 -16.42
N GLY A 299 17.86 7.05 -17.46
CA GLY A 299 18.36 5.99 -18.33
C GLY A 299 19.62 6.36 -19.11
N ASN A 300 19.73 7.60 -19.58
CA ASN A 300 20.98 8.06 -20.18
C ASN A 300 22.13 8.16 -19.17
N ALA A 301 21.84 8.65 -17.95
CA ALA A 301 22.85 8.77 -16.90
C ALA A 301 23.39 7.39 -16.49
N LEU A 302 22.51 6.40 -16.30
CA LEU A 302 22.89 5.02 -15.98
C LEU A 302 23.70 4.37 -17.10
N PHE A 303 23.28 4.54 -18.36
CA PHE A 303 24.04 4.03 -19.51
C PHE A 303 25.46 4.62 -19.55
N ASN A 304 25.60 5.93 -19.37
CA ASN A 304 26.91 6.60 -19.37
C ASN A 304 27.79 6.19 -18.18
N ALA A 305 27.19 5.83 -17.05
CA ALA A 305 27.88 5.29 -15.88
C ALA A 305 28.28 3.81 -16.01
N GLY A 306 27.93 3.16 -17.13
CA GLY A 306 28.32 1.78 -17.42
C GLY A 306 27.25 0.72 -17.14
N TRP A 307 26.04 1.11 -16.71
CA TRP A 307 24.92 0.20 -16.46
C TRP A 307 24.19 -0.21 -17.75
N THR A 308 24.93 -0.65 -18.76
CA THR A 308 24.39 -0.94 -20.10
C THR A 308 23.51 -2.18 -20.17
N SER A 309 23.53 -3.04 -19.15
CA SER A 309 22.72 -4.25 -19.04
C SER A 309 21.42 -4.06 -18.23
N SER A 310 21.23 -2.89 -17.61
CA SER A 310 20.03 -2.61 -16.83
C SER A 310 18.81 -2.42 -17.73
N VAL A 311 17.68 -2.97 -17.31
CA VAL A 311 16.43 -2.91 -18.05
C VAL A 311 15.55 -1.84 -17.44
N ILE A 312 15.37 -0.73 -18.15
CA ILE A 312 14.72 0.46 -17.61
C ILE A 312 13.31 0.59 -18.18
N THR A 313 12.30 0.56 -17.31
CA THR A 313 10.90 0.84 -17.64
C THR A 313 10.58 2.27 -17.21
N GLY A 314 10.07 3.08 -18.14
CA GLY A 314 9.71 4.47 -17.87
C GLY A 314 8.21 4.64 -17.72
N VAL A 315 7.82 5.58 -16.85
CA VAL A 315 6.44 6.04 -16.67
C VAL A 315 6.43 7.55 -16.69
N ASP A 316 5.56 8.15 -17.49
CA ASP A 316 5.36 9.59 -17.52
C ASP A 316 3.91 9.94 -17.86
N ILE A 317 3.42 11.11 -17.45
CA ILE A 317 2.09 11.58 -17.84
C ILE A 317 2.09 12.29 -19.20
N CYS A 318 3.28 12.65 -19.70
CA CYS A 318 3.49 13.54 -20.84
C CYS A 318 3.99 12.77 -22.07
N PRO A 319 3.14 12.54 -23.09
CA PRO A 319 3.54 11.82 -24.29
C PRO A 319 4.72 12.46 -25.02
N GLU A 320 4.75 13.79 -25.14
CA GLU A 320 5.79 14.49 -25.91
C GLU A 320 7.17 14.32 -25.28
N MET A 321 7.25 14.33 -23.95
CA MET A 321 8.50 14.08 -23.22
C MET A 321 9.06 12.68 -23.51
N ALA A 322 8.17 11.67 -23.57
CA ALA A 322 8.53 10.29 -23.87
C ALA A 322 9.00 10.06 -25.32
N THR A 323 8.77 11.03 -26.23
CA THR A 323 9.23 10.93 -27.63
C THR A 323 10.70 11.28 -27.83
N SER A 324 11.39 11.77 -26.81
CA SER A 324 12.82 12.12 -26.90
C SER A 324 13.69 10.94 -27.35
N ASP A 325 14.78 11.24 -28.06
CA ASP A 325 15.71 10.21 -28.56
C ASP A 325 16.33 9.38 -27.44
N ARG A 326 16.54 9.97 -26.25
CA ARG A 326 17.05 9.25 -25.09
C ARG A 326 16.02 8.30 -24.50
N ALA A 327 14.78 8.73 -24.33
CA ALA A 327 13.72 7.84 -23.86
C ALA A 327 13.60 6.63 -24.81
N LYS A 328 13.57 6.88 -26.13
CA LYS A 328 13.56 5.82 -27.16
C LYS A 328 14.76 4.88 -27.10
N ARG A 329 15.95 5.41 -26.77
CA ARG A 329 17.21 4.66 -26.82
C ARG A 329 17.52 3.87 -25.56
N TYR A 330 17.20 4.40 -24.38
CA TYR A 330 17.68 3.87 -23.10
C TYR A 330 16.59 3.20 -22.25
N TYR A 331 15.33 3.23 -22.71
CA TYR A 331 14.19 2.65 -21.99
C TYR A 331 13.50 1.59 -22.84
N GLN A 332 12.88 0.62 -22.16
CA GLN A 332 11.93 -0.28 -22.78
C GLN A 332 10.78 0.49 -23.41
N GLN A 333 10.40 0.08 -24.62
CA GLN A 333 9.30 0.69 -25.38
C GLN A 333 8.07 -0.22 -25.35
N PRO A 334 6.85 0.35 -25.36
CA PRO A 334 6.57 1.78 -25.21
C PRO A 334 6.80 2.28 -23.77
N ILE A 335 7.06 3.58 -23.61
CA ILE A 335 6.97 4.24 -22.30
C ILE A 335 5.50 4.18 -21.84
N ASN A 336 5.28 3.94 -20.55
CA ASN A 336 3.92 3.93 -19.99
C ASN A 336 3.44 5.36 -19.81
N ILE A 337 2.35 5.72 -20.50
CA ILE A 337 1.78 7.07 -20.45
C ILE A 337 0.58 7.09 -19.50
N GLU A 338 0.84 7.35 -18.22
CA GLU A 338 -0.17 7.38 -17.16
C GLU A 338 0.38 8.05 -15.88
N PRO A 339 -0.51 8.47 -14.95
CA PRO A 339 -0.12 8.99 -13.63
C PRO A 339 0.75 8.01 -12.84
N ILE A 340 1.84 8.49 -12.22
CA ILE A 340 2.77 7.63 -11.48
C ILE A 340 2.10 6.97 -10.28
N GLU A 341 1.13 7.64 -9.65
CA GLU A 341 0.34 7.12 -8.53
C GLU A 341 -0.73 6.11 -8.95
N GLU A 342 -1.09 6.03 -10.24
CA GLU A 342 -1.93 4.94 -10.76
C GLU A 342 -1.04 3.74 -11.09
N PHE A 343 0.01 3.97 -11.89
CA PHE A 343 0.90 2.91 -12.35
C PHE A 343 1.54 2.14 -11.19
N ILE A 344 2.13 2.84 -10.22
CA ILE A 344 2.90 2.20 -9.15
C ILE A 344 2.03 1.27 -8.29
N MET A 345 0.74 1.55 -8.21
CA MET A 345 -0.18 0.75 -7.40
C MET A 345 -0.36 -0.64 -7.98
N ASP A 346 -0.54 -0.73 -9.30
CA ASP A 346 -0.73 -1.97 -10.06
C ASP A 346 0.59 -2.61 -10.53
N ALA A 347 1.71 -1.90 -10.43
CA ALA A 347 3.02 -2.37 -10.85
C ALA A 347 3.48 -3.66 -10.14
N GLY A 348 4.23 -4.47 -10.88
CA GLY A 348 4.98 -5.61 -10.35
C GLY A 348 6.28 -5.18 -9.65
N PRO A 349 7.01 -6.13 -9.04
CA PRO A 349 8.27 -5.85 -8.37
C PRO A 349 9.41 -5.54 -9.34
N TYR A 350 10.26 -4.58 -8.97
CA TYR A 350 11.47 -4.18 -9.70
C TYR A 350 12.69 -4.29 -8.79
N ASP A 351 13.89 -4.42 -9.35
CA ASP A 351 15.12 -4.41 -8.54
C ASP A 351 15.37 -3.02 -7.96
N HIS A 352 15.22 -1.98 -8.77
CA HIS A 352 15.37 -0.59 -8.38
C HIS A 352 14.14 0.22 -8.77
N ILE A 353 13.70 1.13 -7.91
CA ILE A 353 12.67 2.11 -8.25
C ILE A 353 13.19 3.52 -8.00
N ALA A 354 13.05 4.38 -9.01
CA ALA A 354 13.53 5.74 -9.02
C ALA A 354 12.41 6.75 -9.28
N CYS A 355 12.53 7.97 -8.73
CA CYS A 355 11.67 9.11 -9.06
C CYS A 355 12.44 10.42 -8.88
N PHE A 356 12.67 11.16 -9.95
CA PHE A 356 13.36 12.45 -9.93
C PHE A 356 12.47 13.53 -10.53
N ASN A 357 12.39 14.71 -9.90
CA ASN A 357 11.52 15.82 -10.31
C ASN A 357 10.01 15.49 -10.43
N GLY A 358 9.54 14.33 -9.96
CA GLY A 358 8.12 13.93 -10.04
C GLY A 358 7.31 14.19 -8.78
N PHE A 359 7.92 14.07 -7.60
CA PHE A 359 7.18 14.05 -6.33
C PHE A 359 6.54 15.38 -5.93
N GLN A 360 7.04 16.50 -6.39
CA GLN A 360 6.39 17.79 -6.16
C GLN A 360 4.99 17.87 -6.80
N TYR A 361 4.70 17.07 -7.84
CA TYR A 361 3.39 17.03 -8.47
C TYR A 361 2.38 16.13 -7.74
N LEU A 362 2.81 15.44 -6.68
CA LEU A 362 1.94 14.64 -5.84
C LEU A 362 1.55 15.44 -4.60
N SER A 363 0.25 15.44 -4.28
CA SER A 363 -0.22 15.93 -2.97
C SER A 363 0.45 15.13 -1.83
N PRO A 364 0.60 15.69 -0.62
CA PRO A 364 1.23 15.01 0.51
C PRO A 364 0.73 13.58 0.78
N VAL A 365 -0.60 13.38 0.66
CA VAL A 365 -1.27 12.09 0.84
C VAL A 365 -0.83 11.09 -0.25
N VAL A 366 -0.88 11.52 -1.51
CA VAL A 366 -0.52 10.68 -2.67
C VAL A 366 0.99 10.41 -2.70
N PHE A 367 1.81 11.37 -2.27
CA PHE A 367 3.25 11.22 -2.10
C PHE A 367 3.59 10.10 -1.10
N ALA A 368 3.03 10.13 0.11
CA ALA A 368 3.28 9.11 1.12
C ALA A 368 2.83 7.70 0.66
N ALA A 369 1.68 7.62 -0.01
CA ALA A 369 1.17 6.38 -0.59
C ALA A 369 2.08 5.82 -1.70
N THR A 370 2.50 6.68 -2.63
CA THR A 370 3.43 6.34 -3.73
C THR A 370 4.76 5.85 -3.19
N LEU A 371 5.32 6.57 -2.21
CA LEU A 371 6.58 6.20 -1.58
C LEU A 371 6.47 4.85 -0.85
N SER A 372 5.38 4.62 -0.13
CA SER A 372 5.12 3.33 0.53
C SER A 372 5.12 2.19 -0.49
N ARG A 373 4.45 2.41 -1.63
CA ARG A 373 4.36 1.41 -2.69
C ARG A 373 5.71 1.14 -3.36
N MET A 374 6.55 2.15 -3.55
CA MET A 374 7.92 1.96 -4.04
C MET A 374 8.72 1.02 -3.12
N PHE A 375 8.67 1.22 -1.80
CA PHE A 375 9.34 0.33 -0.84
C PHE A 375 8.77 -1.10 -0.81
N MET A 376 7.48 -1.27 -1.09
CA MET A 376 6.86 -2.60 -1.18
C MET A 376 7.28 -3.37 -2.44
N LEU A 377 7.59 -2.67 -3.53
CA LEU A 377 7.87 -3.26 -4.84
C LEU A 377 9.36 -3.42 -5.14
N ALA A 378 10.20 -2.55 -4.58
CA ALA A 378 11.64 -2.58 -4.81
C ALA A 378 12.31 -3.77 -4.10
N ARG A 379 13.17 -4.50 -4.83
CA ARG A 379 13.93 -5.63 -4.28
C ARG A 379 15.29 -5.23 -3.75
N LYS A 380 15.92 -4.19 -4.31
CA LYS A 380 17.27 -3.76 -3.96
C LYS A 380 17.34 -2.31 -3.49
N SER A 381 16.82 -1.35 -4.25
CA SER A 381 16.94 0.07 -3.88
C SER A 381 15.71 0.92 -4.23
N VAL A 382 15.48 1.95 -3.41
CA VAL A 382 14.56 3.05 -3.71
C VAL A 382 15.38 4.34 -3.71
N THR A 383 15.35 5.09 -4.81
CA THR A 383 16.14 6.33 -4.97
C THR A 383 15.26 7.47 -5.47
N PHE A 384 15.30 8.64 -4.85
CA PHE A 384 14.44 9.74 -5.27
C PHE A 384 14.94 11.10 -4.82
N GLU A 385 14.31 12.14 -5.34
CA GLU A 385 14.52 13.54 -4.97
C GLU A 385 13.23 14.10 -4.36
N VAL A 386 13.36 14.90 -3.30
CA VAL A 386 12.27 15.70 -2.74
C VAL A 386 12.68 17.17 -2.79
N ASP A 387 11.97 17.93 -3.61
CA ASP A 387 12.12 19.37 -3.78
C ASP A 387 11.63 20.11 -2.51
N ASP A 388 12.47 20.99 -1.99
CA ASP A 388 12.09 21.98 -1.00
C ASP A 388 11.53 23.20 -1.72
N THR A 389 10.26 23.09 -2.08
CA THR A 389 9.53 24.06 -2.91
C THR A 389 9.00 25.22 -2.05
N PRO A 390 9.59 26.44 -2.11
CA PRO A 390 9.13 27.53 -1.25
C PRO A 390 7.72 27.98 -1.62
N GLN A 391 6.95 28.46 -0.64
CA GLN A 391 5.55 28.86 -0.87
C GLN A 391 5.41 29.91 -1.97
N GLU A 392 6.36 30.84 -2.08
CA GLU A 392 6.37 31.84 -3.16
C GLU A 392 6.47 31.18 -4.55
N HIS A 393 7.26 30.12 -4.70
CA HIS A 393 7.37 29.37 -5.95
C HIS A 393 6.07 28.61 -6.27
N ILE A 394 5.44 28.03 -5.24
CA ILE A 394 4.12 27.36 -5.36
C ILE A 394 3.07 28.36 -5.85
N ASP A 395 2.97 29.52 -5.21
CA ASP A 395 1.95 30.53 -5.52
C ASP A 395 2.13 31.08 -6.94
N ARG A 396 3.36 31.38 -7.36
CA ARG A 396 3.65 31.86 -8.72
C ARG A 396 3.38 30.79 -9.77
N THR A 397 3.73 29.53 -9.50
CA THR A 397 3.42 28.41 -10.41
C THR A 397 1.92 28.22 -10.54
N LYS A 398 1.18 28.30 -9.42
CA LYS A 398 -0.29 28.27 -9.41
C LYS A 398 -0.87 29.39 -10.27
N SER A 399 -0.37 30.62 -10.16
CA SER A 399 -0.83 31.73 -10.99
C SER A 399 -0.60 31.51 -12.49
N ARG A 400 0.44 30.76 -12.87
CA ARG A 400 0.73 30.47 -14.28
C ARG A 400 -0.08 29.31 -14.85
N ILE A 401 -0.16 28.21 -14.10
CA ILE A 401 -0.82 26.97 -14.55
C ILE A 401 -2.34 27.06 -14.32
N GLY A 402 -2.80 27.90 -13.40
CA GLY A 402 -4.22 28.08 -13.06
C GLY A 402 -4.73 27.11 -11.99
N CYS A 403 -3.89 26.20 -11.49
CA CYS A 403 -4.21 25.26 -10.42
C CYS A 403 -3.02 25.04 -9.50
N VAL A 404 -3.26 24.48 -8.30
CA VAL A 404 -2.18 24.05 -7.40
C VAL A 404 -1.62 22.75 -7.96
N ALA A 405 -0.55 22.88 -8.74
CA ALA A 405 0.09 21.77 -9.44
C ALA A 405 1.31 21.20 -8.71
N ILE A 406 1.91 21.97 -7.79
CA ILE A 406 3.11 21.58 -7.07
C ILE A 406 2.92 21.73 -5.55
N HIS A 407 3.59 20.86 -4.81
CA HIS A 407 3.52 20.73 -3.35
C HIS A 407 4.94 20.66 -2.77
N ASN A 408 5.11 21.19 -1.56
CA ASN A 408 6.32 20.97 -0.77
C ASN A 408 6.15 19.70 0.07
N ASN A 409 6.89 18.64 -0.28
CA ASN A 409 6.80 17.34 0.37
C ASN A 409 7.95 17.08 1.36
N THR A 410 8.72 18.11 1.75
CA THR A 410 9.80 17.97 2.72
C THR A 410 9.30 17.57 4.11
N GLU A 411 8.22 18.21 4.60
CA GLU A 411 7.59 17.85 5.87
C GLU A 411 7.00 16.42 5.83
N PRO A 412 6.19 16.02 4.83
CA PRO A 412 5.78 14.63 4.65
C PRO A 412 6.96 13.63 4.67
N MET A 413 8.03 13.91 3.93
CA MET A 413 9.22 13.06 3.90
C MET A 413 9.89 12.95 5.27
N SER A 414 10.02 14.06 6.00
CA SER A 414 10.62 14.06 7.35
C SER A 414 9.88 13.18 8.36
N ARG A 415 8.57 12.99 8.15
CA ARG A 415 7.70 12.16 8.98
C ARG A 415 7.66 10.71 8.53
N PHE A 416 8.18 10.40 7.34
CA PHE A 416 8.21 9.05 6.80
C PHE A 416 9.43 8.30 7.36
N PRO A 417 9.25 7.35 8.31
CA PRO A 417 10.37 6.62 8.89
C PRO A 417 11.05 5.75 7.83
N THR A 418 12.34 5.48 8.05
CA THR A 418 13.04 4.45 7.25
C THR A 418 12.34 3.10 7.47
N PRO A 419 11.81 2.45 6.41
CA PRO A 419 11.10 1.19 6.56
C PRO A 419 12.01 0.08 7.11
N ARG A 420 11.44 -0.87 7.87
CA ARG A 420 12.20 -2.01 8.38
C ARG A 420 12.77 -2.84 7.23
N GLY A 421 14.00 -3.31 7.38
CA GLY A 421 14.73 -4.02 6.32
C GLY A 421 15.32 -3.10 5.25
N TRP A 422 15.28 -1.79 5.45
CA TRP A 422 15.92 -0.80 4.60
C TRP A 422 16.91 0.04 5.39
N ARG A 423 17.97 0.48 4.71
CA ARG A 423 18.96 1.41 5.23
C ARG A 423 19.03 2.61 4.31
N ARG A 424 18.94 3.82 4.89
CA ARG A 424 19.23 5.06 4.19
C ARG A 424 20.74 5.20 4.01
N VAL A 425 21.21 5.10 2.78
CA VAL A 425 22.64 5.18 2.42
C VAL A 425 23.03 6.52 1.81
N LEU A 426 22.05 7.30 1.35
CA LEU A 426 22.23 8.67 0.87
C LEU A 426 21.13 9.57 1.43
N GLU A 427 21.53 10.73 1.92
CA GLU A 427 20.68 11.89 2.22
C GLU A 427 21.55 13.13 1.96
N ARG A 428 21.30 13.81 0.84
CA ARG A 428 22.11 14.96 0.43
C ARG A 428 21.24 16.09 -0.08
N SER A 429 21.26 17.20 0.64
CA SER A 429 20.58 18.44 0.24
C SER A 429 21.50 19.31 -0.62
N GLN A 430 20.93 19.97 -1.62
CA GLN A 430 21.64 20.91 -2.48
C GLN A 430 20.69 21.89 -3.18
N LEU A 431 21.25 22.92 -3.81
CA LEU A 431 20.50 23.76 -4.75
C LEU A 431 20.19 22.94 -6.00
N LEU A 432 18.91 22.89 -6.38
CA LEU A 432 18.50 22.26 -7.63
C LEU A 432 18.62 23.25 -8.77
N PHE A 433 17.87 24.34 -8.68
CA PHE A 433 17.85 25.38 -9.69
C PHE A 433 17.45 26.73 -9.10
N HIS A 434 17.92 27.79 -9.73
CA HIS A 434 17.34 29.11 -9.58
C HIS A 434 16.21 29.24 -10.61
N SER A 435 14.97 29.35 -10.14
CA SER A 435 13.80 29.40 -11.04
C SER A 435 13.87 30.65 -11.91
N PRO A 436 14.02 30.52 -13.25
CA PRO A 436 14.11 31.68 -14.12
C PRO A 436 12.79 32.48 -14.18
N ASN A 437 11.68 31.82 -13.82
CA ASN A 437 10.33 32.41 -13.86
C ASN A 437 9.96 33.11 -12.55
N THR A 438 10.48 32.63 -11.42
CA THR A 438 10.09 33.13 -10.10
C THR A 438 11.21 33.89 -9.40
N GLY A 439 12.47 33.73 -9.81
CA GLY A 439 13.64 34.28 -9.13
C GLY A 439 13.91 33.64 -7.77
N VAL A 440 13.32 32.48 -7.50
CA VAL A 440 13.40 31.76 -6.23
C VAL A 440 14.35 30.58 -6.39
N ASP A 441 15.23 30.40 -5.42
CA ASP A 441 16.07 29.21 -5.32
C ASP A 441 15.23 28.03 -4.83
N VAL A 442 15.24 26.94 -5.59
CA VAL A 442 14.62 25.68 -5.22
C VAL A 442 15.73 24.72 -4.81
N HIS A 443 15.71 24.32 -3.56
CA HIS A 443 16.60 23.29 -3.03
C HIS A 443 15.91 21.93 -3.14
N GLY A 444 16.69 20.86 -2.97
CA GLY A 444 16.15 19.51 -2.97
C GLY A 444 17.07 18.57 -2.23
N THR A 445 16.50 17.49 -1.74
CA THR A 445 17.22 16.45 -1.02
C THR A 445 17.11 15.14 -1.76
N PHE A 446 18.26 14.58 -2.13
CA PHE A 446 18.38 13.26 -2.73
C PHE A 446 18.43 12.20 -1.64
N TYR A 447 17.63 11.16 -1.81
CA TYR A 447 17.58 10.01 -0.93
C TYR A 447 17.90 8.74 -1.71
N ARG A 448 18.67 7.86 -1.08
CA ARG A 448 18.79 6.47 -1.51
C ARG A 448 18.65 5.55 -0.32
N PHE A 449 17.80 4.56 -0.50
CA PHE A 449 17.61 3.46 0.43
C PHE A 449 18.00 2.16 -0.24
N GLU A 450 18.71 1.31 0.49
CA GLU A 450 19.07 -0.02 0.05
C GLU A 450 18.48 -1.05 1.00
N LYS A 451 18.02 -2.16 0.44
CA LYS A 451 17.50 -3.27 1.21
C LYS A 451 18.65 -3.92 1.97
N VAL A 452 18.45 -4.15 3.25
CA VAL A 452 19.43 -4.82 4.12
C VAL A 452 19.24 -6.33 3.97
N ASP A 453 20.34 -7.06 3.83
CA ASP A 453 20.27 -8.52 3.81
C ASP A 453 19.64 -9.04 5.10
N THR A 454 18.68 -9.94 4.95
CA THR A 454 17.77 -10.42 6.01
C THR A 454 18.47 -11.13 7.17
N HIS A 455 19.78 -11.37 7.08
CA HIS A 455 20.59 -11.94 8.16
C HIS A 455 20.89 -10.96 9.32
N GLU A 456 20.72 -9.64 9.13
CA GLU A 456 20.99 -8.66 10.20
C GLU A 456 19.79 -8.42 11.14
N PHE A 457 18.56 -8.75 10.73
CA PHE A 457 17.38 -8.60 11.58
C PHE A 457 17.04 -9.90 12.29
N VAL A 458 17.73 -10.15 13.40
CA VAL A 458 17.40 -11.25 14.32
C VAL A 458 15.96 -11.10 14.82
N GLU A 459 15.28 -12.23 14.91
CA GLU A 459 13.88 -12.49 15.21
C GLU A 459 13.44 -12.08 16.66
N THR A 460 13.93 -10.97 17.22
CA THR A 460 13.80 -10.71 18.67
C THR A 460 12.54 -9.96 19.12
N ASP A 461 11.77 -9.34 18.23
CA ASP A 461 10.75 -8.35 18.65
C ASP A 461 9.27 -8.78 18.47
N TRP A 462 9.00 -10.08 18.30
CA TRP A 462 7.62 -10.60 18.14
C TRP A 462 7.00 -11.15 19.44
N LEU A 463 7.66 -10.97 20.59
CA LEU A 463 7.16 -11.45 21.89
C LEU A 463 5.97 -10.63 22.42
#